data_AF-A0A1V6BCB3-F1
#
_entry.id   AF-A0A1V6BCB3-F1
#
_cell.length_a   1.000
_cell.length_b   1.000
_cell.length_c   1.000
_cell.angle_alpha   90.00
_cell.angle_beta   90.00
_cell.angle_gamma   90.00
#
_symmetry.space_group_name_H-M   'P 1'
#
loop_
_entity.id
_entity.type
_entity.pdbx_description
1 polymer ?
#
loop_
_entity_poly.entity_id
_entity_poly.type
_entity_poly.pdbx_seq_one_letter_code
_entity_poly.pdbx_strand_id
1 'polypeptide(L)'
;MLYHLLDIFFVIFHTFLLLFNLSGWIWRKTRKINLAILILTGASWSLLGWIVGVPGYCPLTDWHFNILERLGRTNLPSSYVKYLADRITGADFSQGFIDKFTLYSFLAALAISIFLNIKDLTVKIRKKQKENER
;
A
#
# COMPACT_ATOMS: atom_id res chain seq x y z
N MET A 1 0.36 -3.65 -27.92
CA MET A 1 -0.10 -2.34 -27.38
C MET A 1 -0.86 -2.47 -26.06
N LEU A 2 -1.85 -3.36 -25.93
CA LEU A 2 -2.65 -3.50 -24.70
C LEU A 2 -1.82 -3.75 -23.43
N TYR A 3 -0.83 -4.65 -23.49
CA TYR A 3 0.01 -4.98 -22.33
C TYR A 3 0.87 -3.81 -21.84
N HIS A 4 1.34 -2.93 -22.73
CA HIS A 4 2.07 -1.72 -22.34
C HIS A 4 1.18 -0.70 -21.63
N LEU A 5 -0.09 -0.57 -22.06
CA LEU A 5 -1.06 0.26 -21.37
C LEU A 5 -1.33 -0.28 -19.96
N LEU A 6 -1.45 -1.61 -19.82
CA LEU A 6 -1.60 -2.27 -18.53
C LEU A 6 -0.38 -2.06 -17.63
N ASP A 7 0.85 -2.20 -18.14
CA ASP A 7 2.08 -1.89 -17.38
C ASP A 7 2.04 -0.47 -16.81
N ILE A 8 1.80 0.53 -17.66
CA ILE A 8 1.72 1.94 -17.24
C ILE A 8 0.60 2.14 -16.21
N PHE A 9 -0.57 1.55 -16.44
CA PHE A 9 -1.69 1.63 -15.50
C PHE A 9 -1.32 1.04 -14.14
N PHE A 10 -0.70 -0.14 -14.08
CA PHE A 10 -0.30 -0.76 -12.82
C PHE A 10 0.81 0.03 -12.12
N VAL A 11 1.77 0.59 -12.84
CA VAL A 11 2.81 1.46 -12.26
C VAL A 11 2.18 2.71 -11.64
N ILE A 12 1.32 3.42 -12.37
CA ILE A 12 0.65 4.62 -11.88
C ILE A 12 -0.26 4.29 -10.70
N PHE A 13 -1.07 3.24 -10.82
CA PHE A 13 -2.00 2.81 -9.78
C PHE A 13 -1.28 2.44 -8.50
N HIS A 14 -0.21 1.62 -8.56
CA HIS A 14 0.55 1.26 -7.38
C HIS A 14 1.29 2.45 -6.77
N THR A 15 1.89 3.32 -7.59
CA THR A 15 2.57 4.53 -7.10
C THR A 15 1.58 5.44 -6.38
N PHE A 16 0.41 5.65 -6.97
CA PHE A 16 -0.66 6.42 -6.37
C PHE A 16 -1.14 5.78 -5.07
N LEU A 17 -1.32 4.45 -5.03
CA LEU A 17 -1.74 3.73 -3.83
C LEU A 17 -0.70 3.81 -2.71
N LEU A 18 0.60 3.78 -3.04
CA LEU A 18 1.69 3.95 -2.09
C LEU A 18 1.70 5.37 -1.49
N LEU A 19 1.62 6.40 -2.35
CA LEU A 19 1.52 7.79 -1.93
C LEU A 19 0.25 8.04 -1.13
N PHE A 20 -0.87 7.46 -1.53
CA PHE A 20 -2.14 7.56 -0.82
C PHE A 20 -2.06 6.90 0.55
N ASN A 21 -1.48 5.71 0.69
CA ASN A 21 -1.26 5.10 2.00
C ASN A 21 -0.39 5.99 2.92
N LEU A 22 0.65 6.62 2.35
CA LEU A 22 1.59 7.48 3.08
C LEU A 22 1.06 8.88 3.39
N SER A 23 0.05 9.40 2.69
CA SER A 23 -0.44 10.78 2.84
C SER A 23 -1.95 10.88 3.10
N GLY A 24 -2.70 9.81 2.88
CA GLY A 24 -4.16 9.75 2.95
C GLY A 24 -4.72 9.93 4.36
N TRP A 25 -3.89 9.82 5.39
CA TRP A 25 -4.22 10.12 6.79
C TRP A 25 -4.30 11.63 7.09
N ILE A 26 -3.71 12.48 6.23
CA ILE A 26 -3.69 13.93 6.43
C ILE A 26 -5.12 14.50 6.38
N TRP A 27 -5.93 14.08 5.41
CA TRP A 27 -7.29 14.62 5.23
C TRP A 27 -8.33 13.90 6.08
N ARG A 28 -9.11 14.64 6.89
CA ARG A 28 -10.16 14.06 7.77
C ARG A 28 -11.20 13.22 7.02
N LYS A 29 -11.58 13.62 5.79
CA LYS A 29 -12.54 12.88 4.96
C LYS A 29 -11.96 11.57 4.42
N THR A 30 -10.67 11.52 4.10
CA THR A 30 -10.02 10.35 3.52
C THR A 30 -9.48 9.38 4.56
N ARG A 31 -9.36 9.76 5.85
CA ARG A 31 -8.86 8.89 6.93
C ARG A 31 -9.50 7.50 6.96
N LYS A 32 -10.83 7.42 6.82
CA LYS A 32 -11.54 6.12 6.81
C LYS A 32 -11.20 5.29 5.57
N ILE A 33 -11.12 5.93 4.42
CA ILE A 33 -10.75 5.29 3.15
C ILE A 33 -9.29 4.83 3.19
N ASN A 34 -8.39 5.68 3.69
CA ASN A 34 -6.98 5.36 3.91
C ASN A 34 -6.83 4.15 4.83
N LEU A 35 -7.56 4.11 5.95
CA LEU A 35 -7.54 2.96 6.84
C LEU A 35 -8.07 1.70 6.15
N ALA A 36 -9.16 1.79 5.39
CA ALA A 36 -9.69 0.64 4.65
C ALA A 36 -8.69 0.11 3.62
N ILE A 37 -8.02 1.00 2.87
CA ILE A 37 -6.99 0.63 1.89
C ILE A 37 -5.76 0.03 2.59
N LEU A 38 -5.30 0.62 3.69
CA LEU A 38 -4.21 0.09 4.50
C LEU A 38 -4.56 -1.31 5.02
N ILE A 39 -5.76 -1.50 5.57
CA ILE A 39 -6.20 -2.81 6.04
C ILE A 39 -6.29 -3.80 4.88
N LEU A 40 -6.83 -3.41 3.72
CA LEU A 40 -6.91 -4.28 2.55
C LEU A 40 -5.52 -4.67 2.02
N THR A 41 -4.59 -3.71 2.01
CA THR A 41 -3.20 -3.92 1.61
C THR A 41 -2.49 -4.85 2.60
N GLY A 42 -2.62 -4.58 3.90
CA GLY A 42 -2.05 -5.39 4.97
C GLY A 42 -2.68 -6.78 5.05
N ALA A 43 -3.98 -6.90 4.79
CA ALA A 43 -4.68 -8.18 4.69
C ALA A 43 -4.19 -8.96 3.47
N SER A 44 -3.96 -8.30 2.34
CA SER A 44 -3.36 -8.95 1.17
C SER A 44 -1.96 -9.46 1.51
N TRP A 45 -1.14 -8.62 2.13
CA TRP A 45 0.23 -8.96 2.54
C TRP A 45 0.30 -10.07 3.59
N SER A 46 -0.61 -10.08 4.56
CA SER A 46 -0.59 -11.03 5.68
C SER A 46 -1.34 -12.32 5.36
N LEU A 47 -2.55 -12.25 4.78
CA LEU A 47 -3.34 -13.43 4.45
C LEU A 47 -2.75 -14.17 3.26
N LEU A 48 -2.47 -13.47 2.15
CA LEU A 48 -1.83 -14.15 1.02
C LEU A 48 -0.35 -14.42 1.31
N GLY A 49 0.33 -13.59 2.09
CA GLY A 49 1.69 -13.94 2.53
C GLY A 49 1.74 -15.22 3.34
N TRP A 50 0.71 -15.49 4.17
CA TRP A 50 0.58 -16.76 4.89
C TRP A 50 0.24 -17.93 3.95
N ILE A 51 -0.62 -17.73 2.95
CA ILE A 51 -1.05 -18.77 2.00
C ILE A 51 0.07 -19.15 1.02
N VAL A 52 0.80 -18.15 0.50
CA VAL A 52 1.81 -18.31 -0.54
C VAL A 52 3.22 -18.45 0.05
N GLY A 53 3.40 -18.19 1.35
CA GLY A 53 4.68 -18.28 2.06
C GLY A 53 5.64 -17.12 1.80
N VAL A 54 5.22 -16.10 1.05
CA VAL A 54 6.02 -14.92 0.70
C VAL A 54 5.50 -13.70 1.48
N PRO A 55 6.26 -13.17 2.45
CA PRO A 55 5.82 -12.01 3.22
C PRO A 55 5.64 -10.80 2.29
N GLY A 56 4.46 -10.18 2.33
CA GLY A 56 4.17 -8.99 1.52
C GLY A 56 3.67 -9.28 0.10
N TYR A 57 3.19 -10.50 -0.16
CA TYR A 57 2.61 -10.84 -1.46
C TYR A 57 1.36 -10.00 -1.77
N CYS A 58 1.27 -9.50 -2.99
CA CYS A 58 0.13 -8.76 -3.52
C CYS A 58 -0.34 -9.40 -4.84
N PRO A 59 -1.61 -9.80 -4.97
CA PRO A 59 -2.10 -10.42 -6.20
C PRO A 59 -2.04 -9.46 -7.41
N LEU A 60 -2.16 -8.14 -7.18
CA LEU A 60 -2.01 -7.14 -8.25
C LEU A 60 -0.57 -7.07 -8.77
N THR A 61 0.42 -7.24 -7.89
CA THR A 61 1.83 -7.32 -8.27
C THR A 61 2.08 -8.55 -9.13
N ASP A 62 1.59 -9.69 -8.69
CA ASP A 62 1.80 -10.97 -9.38
C ASP A 62 1.18 -10.95 -10.78
N TRP A 63 -0.02 -10.38 -10.88
CA TRP A 63 -0.66 -10.15 -12.17
C TRP A 63 0.15 -9.20 -13.05
N HIS A 64 0.69 -8.13 -12.48
CA HIS A 64 1.54 -7.20 -13.22
C HIS A 64 2.84 -7.87 -13.70
N PHE A 65 3.47 -8.69 -12.88
CA PHE A 65 4.64 -9.49 -13.29
C PHE A 65 4.30 -10.46 -14.41
N ASN A 66 3.14 -11.13 -14.38
CA ASN A 66 2.69 -11.97 -15.48
C ASN A 66 2.54 -11.17 -16.80
N ILE A 67 2.06 -9.93 -16.72
CA ILE A 67 1.96 -9.04 -17.89
C ILE A 67 3.36 -8.65 -18.39
N LEU A 68 4.30 -8.36 -17.49
CA LEU A 68 5.68 -8.00 -17.84
C LEU A 68 6.43 -9.18 -18.48
N GLU A 69 6.24 -10.40 -17.97
CA GLU A 69 6.77 -11.61 -18.61
C GLU A 69 6.21 -11.80 -20.02
N ARG A 70 4.91 -11.58 -20.22
CA ARG A 70 4.27 -11.61 -21.56
C ARG A 70 4.78 -10.52 -22.50
N LEU A 71 5.31 -9.42 -21.96
CA LEU A 71 6.01 -8.36 -22.70
C LEU A 71 7.48 -8.70 -22.99
N GLY A 72 7.96 -9.88 -22.60
CA GLY A 72 9.33 -10.33 -22.80
C GLY A 72 10.33 -9.74 -21.80
N ARG A 73 9.87 -9.19 -20.68
CA ARG A 73 10.76 -8.72 -19.60
C ARG A 73 11.17 -9.90 -18.74
N THR A 74 12.46 -10.23 -18.78
CA THR A 74 13.10 -11.26 -17.95
C THR A 74 13.99 -10.60 -16.89
N ASN A 75 14.30 -11.30 -15.78
CA ASN A 75 14.97 -10.76 -14.58
C ASN A 75 14.16 -9.77 -13.74
N LEU A 76 12.86 -10.02 -13.57
CA LEU A 76 12.04 -9.25 -12.63
C LEU A 76 12.46 -9.58 -11.18
N PRO A 77 12.69 -8.59 -10.31
CA PRO A 77 12.99 -8.85 -8.91
C PRO A 77 11.74 -9.41 -8.22
N SER A 78 11.94 -10.28 -7.23
CA SER A 78 10.81 -10.88 -6.50
C SER A 78 9.99 -9.85 -5.69
N SER A 79 10.57 -8.67 -5.41
CA SER A 79 9.89 -7.55 -4.75
C SER A 79 9.46 -6.48 -5.76
N TYR A 80 8.16 -6.20 -5.81
CA TYR A 80 7.60 -5.14 -6.66
C TYR A 80 8.09 -3.75 -6.29
N VAL A 81 8.24 -3.48 -4.99
CA VAL A 81 8.69 -2.17 -4.55
C VAL A 81 10.15 -1.97 -4.96
N LYS A 82 10.97 -3.04 -4.98
CA LYS A 82 12.29 -3.00 -5.60
C LYS A 82 12.17 -2.68 -7.10
N TYR A 83 11.35 -3.42 -7.86
CA TYR A 83 11.14 -3.14 -9.27
C TYR A 83 10.75 -1.68 -9.54
N LEU A 84 9.83 -1.15 -8.73
CA LEU A 84 9.36 0.23 -8.84
C LEU A 84 10.46 1.23 -8.44
N ALA A 85 11.19 0.97 -7.35
CA ALA A 85 12.29 1.80 -6.89
C ALA A 85 13.41 1.86 -7.92
N ASP A 86 13.88 0.72 -8.41
CA ASP A 86 14.93 0.62 -9.42
C ASP A 86 14.48 1.33 -10.72
N ARG A 87 13.21 1.18 -11.12
CA ARG A 87 12.66 1.82 -12.33
C ARG A 87 12.50 3.34 -12.19
N ILE A 88 12.13 3.85 -11.01
CA ILE A 88 11.93 5.29 -10.76
C ILE A 88 13.25 6.00 -10.49
N THR A 89 14.14 5.40 -9.70
CA THR A 89 15.38 6.02 -9.24
C THR A 89 16.60 5.67 -10.10
N GLY A 90 16.54 4.57 -10.85
CA GLY A 90 17.68 4.06 -11.63
C GLY A 90 18.81 3.45 -10.77
N ALA A 91 18.61 3.30 -9.46
CA ALA A 91 19.61 2.74 -8.54
C ALA A 91 19.26 1.28 -8.16
N ASP A 92 20.27 0.41 -8.06
CA ASP A 92 20.09 -0.98 -7.61
C ASP A 92 20.09 -1.03 -6.09
N PHE A 93 18.90 -1.00 -5.50
CA PHE A 93 18.75 -1.17 -4.06
C PHE A 93 18.72 -2.65 -3.67
N SER A 94 19.32 -2.98 -2.53
CA SER A 94 19.23 -4.35 -2.01
C SER A 94 17.78 -4.67 -1.65
N GLN A 95 17.30 -5.84 -2.09
CA GLN A 95 15.91 -6.24 -1.93
C GLN A 95 15.48 -6.24 -0.45
N GLY A 96 16.32 -6.80 0.42
CA GLY A 96 16.04 -6.84 1.85
C GLY A 96 15.95 -5.46 2.52
N PHE A 97 16.65 -4.44 2.00
CA PHE A 97 16.51 -3.07 2.49
C PHE A 97 15.15 -2.49 2.10
N ILE A 98 14.77 -2.62 0.82
CA ILE A 98 13.49 -2.11 0.31
C ILE A 98 12.31 -2.80 0.98
N ASP A 99 12.37 -4.11 1.19
CA ASP A 99 11.30 -4.88 1.82
C ASP A 99 11.08 -4.43 3.27
N LYS A 100 12.16 -4.30 4.07
CA LYS A 100 12.09 -3.78 5.44
C LYS A 100 11.59 -2.34 5.47
N PHE A 101 12.13 -1.49 4.61
CA PHE A 101 11.74 -0.08 4.55
C PHE A 101 10.25 0.08 4.22
N THR A 102 9.76 -0.69 3.26
CA THR A 102 8.35 -0.71 2.88
C THR A 102 7.48 -1.19 4.04
N LEU A 103 7.88 -2.28 4.70
CA LEU A 103 7.16 -2.83 5.85
C LEU A 103 7.06 -1.81 6.99
N TYR A 104 8.19 -1.20 7.40
CA TYR A 104 8.21 -0.22 8.48
C TYR A 104 7.42 1.04 8.11
N SER A 105 7.53 1.53 6.88
CA SER A 105 6.76 2.68 6.39
C SER A 105 5.26 2.40 6.40
N PHE A 106 4.86 1.20 5.97
CA PHE A 106 3.48 0.75 5.99
C PHE A 106 2.94 0.63 7.43
N LEU A 107 3.70 0.00 8.33
CA LEU A 107 3.32 -0.13 9.75
C LEU A 107 3.19 1.23 10.43
N ALA A 108 4.10 2.15 10.16
CA ALA A 108 4.03 3.52 10.66
C ALA A 108 2.77 4.24 10.14
N ALA A 109 2.49 4.16 8.83
CA ALA A 109 1.30 4.75 8.23
C ALA A 109 0.00 4.14 8.81
N LEU A 110 -0.02 2.82 9.02
CA LEU A 110 -1.13 2.10 9.65
C LEU A 110 -1.37 2.57 11.09
N ALA A 111 -0.32 2.61 11.91
CA ALA A 111 -0.42 3.05 13.31
C ALA A 111 -0.93 4.49 13.41
N ILE A 112 -0.39 5.39 12.59
CA ILE A 112 -0.80 6.80 12.54
C ILE A 112 -2.28 6.92 12.09
N SER A 113 -2.67 6.19 11.04
CA SER A 113 -4.03 6.20 10.52
C SER A 113 -5.04 5.66 11.54
N ILE A 114 -4.70 4.59 12.26
CA ILE A 114 -5.51 4.04 13.36
C ILE A 114 -5.65 5.07 14.48
N PHE A 115 -4.54 5.64 14.95
CA PHE A 115 -4.53 6.60 16.04
C PHE A 115 -5.40 7.83 15.75
N LEU A 116 -5.28 8.40 14.55
CA LEU A 116 -6.09 9.56 14.15
C LEU A 116 -7.57 9.23 14.01
N ASN A 117 -7.91 8.04 13.50
CA ASN A 117 -9.31 7.63 13.35
C ASN A 117 -9.97 7.37 14.72
N ILE A 118 -9.23 6.76 15.67
CA ILE A 118 -9.68 6.59 17.06
C ILE A 118 -9.90 7.96 17.71
N LYS A 119 -8.94 8.88 17.59
CA LYS A 119 -9.05 10.23 18.17
C LYS A 119 -10.27 10.99 17.64
N ASP A 120 -10.51 10.95 16.32
CA ASP A 120 -11.68 11.57 15.71
C ASP A 120 -12.99 10.95 16.20
N LEU A 121 -13.03 9.61 16.38
CA LEU A 121 -14.19 8.91 16.90
C LEU A 121 -14.48 9.31 18.36
N THR A 122 -13.46 9.36 19.22
CA THR A 122 -13.61 9.77 20.62
C THR A 122 -14.09 11.21 20.76
N VAL A 123 -13.57 12.14 19.95
CA VAL A 123 -14.05 13.54 19.92
C VAL A 123 -15.52 13.60 19.51
N LYS A 124 -15.93 12.81 18.52
CA LYS A 124 -17.31 12.77 18.04
C LYS A 124 -18.27 12.21 19.11
N ILE A 125 -17.88 11.15 19.82
CA ILE A 125 -18.68 10.56 20.91
C ILE A 125 -18.86 11.56 22.05
N ARG A 126 -17.78 12.21 22.49
CA ARG A 126 -17.84 13.24 23.56
C ARG A 126 -18.75 14.41 23.20
N LYS A 127 -18.73 14.84 21.93
CA LYS A 127 -19.60 15.93 21.46
C LYS A 127 -21.08 15.52 21.48
N LYS A 128 -21.38 14.29 21.06
CA LYS A 128 -22.75 13.74 21.06
C LYS A 128 -23.30 13.54 22.47
N GLN A 129 -22.47 13.12 23.44
CA GLN A 129 -22.88 13.03 24.85
C GLN A 129 -23.24 14.41 25.43
N LYS A 130 -22.43 15.44 25.17
CA LYS A 130 -22.73 16.81 25.61
C LYS A 130 -23.98 17.42 24.96
N GLU A 131 -24.35 16.98 23.76
CA GLU A 131 -25.61 17.39 23.10
C GLU A 131 -26.82 16.65 23.68
N ASN A 132 -26.69 15.40 24.10
CA ASN A 132 -27.77 14.64 24.74
C ASN A 132 -28.04 15.06 26.20
N GLU A 133 -27.09 15.72 26.86
CA GLU A 133 -27.20 16.24 28.24
C GLU A 133 -27.77 17.67 28.30
N ARG A 134 -28.04 18.31 27.16
CA ARG A 134 -28.64 19.65 27.05
C ARG A 134 -30.08 19.56 26.54
#